data_AF-A0A4U7KL73-F1
#
_entry.id   AF-A0A4U7KL73-F1
#
_cell.length_a   1.000
_cell.length_b   1.000
_cell.length_c   1.000
_cell.angle_alpha   90.00
_cell.angle_beta   90.00
_cell.angle_gamma   90.00
#
_symmetry.space_group_name_H-M   'P 1'
#
loop_
_entity.id
_entity.type
_entity.pdbx_description
1 polymer ?
#
loop_
_entity_poly.entity_id
_entity_poly.type
_entity_poly.pdbx_seq_one_letter_code
_entity_poly.pdbx_strand_id
1 'polypeptide(L)'
;MSSSLTSIEVIGEFSSDTPHRGTLLSPQPFQNESGESRDALIHIAVAQVLPDESGLHAVGEPDDGQAGLEKLERWASAAADKGADVVVFPEYFLSGATHELWRRVREAQRKQAGQAQLQEGGAQTEAERFDTKGGQKDAEGNEKAWIEVIIRVARKYDVDIVAGTVVELGTQPHADILADHPVSQADVTAPVKTKEHDKIPHRPSKKAKVGSNQTEDKHGDELFNTSYYISRQGQVLHRYTKQNLWHPERETLLHSQQHTHPEQHAGPSTFIIETKRGTRLRAAMAICWDLAWYSRFYQMIAPPYAADQVSDLDREGQAPGPDLIFAPTCWYASDGGPKALLWNGIGEAQMLDTLCLARAVELEAVLVMCNVSGPTLDADAIEQVRSQLQDQHQKGVSDDELETPLIGLGRSRICAPFLNVVAEVQDEREAMLLQSVDLNLLRDAREVYRMRYDHAQR
;
A
#
# COMPACT_ATOMS: atom_id res chain seq x y z
N MET A 1 -2.11 -33.25 -5.16
CA MET A 1 -2.72 -33.14 -6.50
C MET A 1 -2.00 -32.04 -7.23
N SER A 2 -1.65 -32.26 -8.51
CA SER A 2 -0.85 -31.36 -9.33
C SER A 2 -1.46 -29.96 -9.37
N SER A 3 -0.86 -28.98 -8.67
CA SER A 3 -1.13 -27.56 -8.87
C SER A 3 -0.81 -27.22 -10.32
N SER A 4 -1.85 -27.11 -11.16
CA SER A 4 -1.67 -26.55 -12.49
C SER A 4 -1.26 -25.09 -12.28
N LEU A 5 -0.03 -24.74 -12.65
CA LEU A 5 0.46 -23.37 -12.75
C LEU A 5 -0.43 -22.60 -13.73
N THR A 6 -1.54 -22.05 -13.25
CA THR A 6 -2.46 -21.20 -14.01
C THR A 6 -1.69 -19.96 -14.43
N SER A 7 -1.41 -19.78 -15.72
CA SER A 7 -0.67 -18.62 -16.24
C SER A 7 -1.28 -17.30 -15.75
N ILE A 8 -0.45 -16.35 -15.31
CA ILE A 8 -0.91 -15.00 -14.95
C ILE A 8 -1.49 -14.36 -16.22
N GLU A 9 -2.75 -13.93 -16.15
CA GLU A 9 -3.34 -13.19 -17.23
C GLU A 9 -2.75 -11.78 -17.30
N VAL A 10 -2.36 -11.35 -18.50
CA VAL A 10 -1.72 -10.06 -18.74
C VAL A 10 -2.63 -9.20 -19.60
N ILE A 11 -2.86 -7.96 -19.17
CA ILE A 11 -3.59 -6.93 -19.88
C ILE A 11 -2.62 -5.81 -20.23
N GLY A 12 -2.57 -5.43 -21.50
CA GLY A 12 -1.64 -4.41 -21.99
C GLY A 12 -0.23 -4.94 -22.24
N GLU A 13 0.67 -4.02 -22.58
CA GLU A 13 2.08 -4.29 -22.86
C GLU A 13 2.90 -3.01 -22.61
N PHE A 14 4.22 -3.18 -22.48
CA PHE A 14 5.11 -2.02 -22.46
C PHE A 14 5.50 -1.62 -23.88
N SER A 15 5.50 -0.32 -24.15
CA SER A 15 5.88 0.26 -25.43
C SER A 15 6.72 1.51 -25.21
N SER A 16 7.92 1.51 -25.81
CA SER A 16 8.81 2.68 -25.80
C SER A 16 8.50 3.69 -26.90
N ASP A 17 7.80 3.26 -27.96
CA ASP A 17 7.51 4.10 -29.13
C ASP A 17 6.10 4.72 -29.06
N THR A 18 5.14 3.98 -28.51
CA THR A 18 3.73 4.39 -28.41
C THR A 18 3.16 3.95 -27.06
N PRO A 19 3.54 4.63 -25.96
CA PRO A 19 3.11 4.23 -24.62
C PRO A 19 1.59 4.21 -24.45
N HIS A 20 0.86 5.11 -25.11
CA HIS A 20 -0.59 5.16 -25.04
C HIS A 20 -1.21 5.33 -26.43
N ARG A 21 -2.17 4.46 -26.81
CA ARG A 21 -2.80 4.46 -28.15
C ARG A 21 -3.43 5.79 -28.59
N GLY A 22 -3.83 6.62 -27.62
CA GLY A 22 -4.41 7.94 -27.87
C GLY A 22 -3.38 9.06 -28.04
N THR A 23 -2.09 8.79 -27.82
CA THR A 23 -1.04 9.79 -28.01
C THR A 23 -0.62 9.88 -29.47
N LEU A 24 -0.40 11.11 -29.95
CA LEU A 24 0.21 11.37 -31.26
C LEU A 24 1.70 11.70 -31.15
N LEU A 25 2.24 11.71 -29.93
CA LEU A 25 3.62 12.06 -29.63
C LEU A 25 4.39 10.81 -29.24
N SER A 26 5.57 10.62 -29.84
CA SER A 26 6.51 9.59 -29.39
C SER A 26 7.33 10.12 -28.21
N PRO A 27 7.65 9.28 -27.22
CA PRO A 27 8.50 9.67 -26.09
C PRO A 27 9.83 10.24 -26.54
N GLN A 28 10.21 11.38 -25.98
CA GLN A 28 11.51 12.01 -26.23
C GLN A 28 12.23 12.24 -24.90
N PRO A 29 13.56 12.07 -24.83
CA PRO A 29 14.31 12.50 -23.66
C PRO A 29 14.07 13.97 -23.34
N PHE A 30 14.05 14.32 -22.06
CA PHE A 30 13.89 15.70 -21.61
C PHE A 30 15.12 16.18 -20.85
N GLN A 31 15.23 17.50 -20.65
CA GLN A 31 16.24 18.09 -19.77
C GLN A 31 15.64 18.39 -18.40
N ASN A 32 16.34 17.98 -17.35
CA ASN A 32 16.05 18.41 -15.97
C ASN A 32 16.64 19.82 -15.73
N GLU A 33 16.46 20.37 -14.51
CA GLU A 33 16.93 21.72 -14.15
C GLU A 33 18.46 21.88 -14.19
N SER A 34 19.24 20.80 -14.08
CA SER A 34 20.70 20.83 -14.27
C SER A 34 21.12 20.75 -15.76
N GLY A 35 20.16 20.62 -16.69
CA GLY A 35 20.41 20.50 -18.13
C GLY A 35 20.80 19.09 -18.59
N GLU A 36 20.75 18.10 -17.71
CA GLU A 36 21.06 16.70 -18.02
C GLU A 36 19.89 16.07 -18.78
N SER A 37 20.21 15.27 -19.80
CA SER A 37 19.21 14.52 -20.55
C SER A 37 18.73 13.32 -19.74
N ARG A 38 17.42 13.19 -19.58
CA ARG A 38 16.74 12.13 -18.83
C ARG A 38 15.76 11.38 -19.71
N ASP A 39 15.62 10.09 -19.45
CA ASP A 39 14.67 9.24 -20.14
C ASP A 39 13.24 9.56 -19.70
N ALA A 40 12.31 9.54 -20.64
CA ALA A 40 10.93 9.95 -20.39
C ALA A 40 10.01 8.79 -20.01
N LEU A 41 10.49 7.55 -19.91
CA LEU A 41 9.62 6.40 -19.71
C LEU A 41 9.67 5.89 -18.29
N ILE A 42 8.52 5.41 -17.83
CA ILE A 42 8.38 4.45 -16.75
C ILE A 42 7.48 3.28 -17.20
N HIS A 43 7.82 2.06 -16.81
CA HIS A 43 7.06 0.84 -17.04
C HIS A 43 6.48 0.36 -15.71
N ILE A 44 5.15 0.37 -15.64
CA ILE A 44 4.41 0.11 -14.40
C ILE A 44 3.60 -1.17 -14.58
N ALA A 45 3.82 -2.13 -13.69
CA ALA A 45 2.97 -3.30 -13.54
C ALA A 45 2.04 -3.14 -12.34
N VAL A 46 0.77 -3.49 -12.50
CA VAL A 46 -0.22 -3.51 -11.40
C VAL A 46 -0.76 -4.92 -11.25
N ALA A 47 -0.62 -5.50 -10.05
CA ALA A 47 -1.00 -6.87 -9.74
C ALA A 47 -2.38 -6.89 -9.07
N GLN A 48 -3.45 -6.91 -9.86
CA GLN A 48 -4.80 -7.14 -9.32
C GLN A 48 -4.93 -8.61 -8.94
N VAL A 49 -4.86 -8.91 -7.65
CA VAL A 49 -4.76 -10.28 -7.14
C VAL A 49 -5.68 -10.52 -5.95
N LEU A 50 -6.03 -11.79 -5.75
CA LEU A 50 -6.83 -12.19 -4.59
C LEU A 50 -5.98 -12.05 -3.34
N PRO A 51 -6.56 -11.57 -2.22
CA PRO A 51 -5.87 -11.59 -0.94
C PRO A 51 -5.47 -13.01 -0.56
N ASP A 52 -4.36 -13.15 0.15
CA ASP A 52 -4.03 -14.39 0.83
C ASP A 52 -4.84 -14.50 2.13
N GLU A 53 -5.78 -15.44 2.16
CA GLU A 53 -6.65 -15.69 3.31
C GLU A 53 -5.96 -16.51 4.41
N SER A 54 -4.76 -17.08 4.17
CA SER A 54 -3.99 -17.73 5.23
C SER A 54 -3.26 -16.71 6.13
N GLY A 55 -2.90 -15.57 5.55
CA GLY A 55 -2.16 -14.46 6.16
C GLY A 55 -0.71 -14.81 6.50
N LEU A 56 0.08 -13.78 6.83
CA LEU A 56 1.51 -13.91 7.18
C LEU A 56 1.81 -14.80 8.41
N HIS A 57 0.79 -15.19 9.19
CA HIS A 57 0.94 -15.95 10.45
C HIS A 57 -0.07 -17.11 10.54
N ALA A 58 -0.14 -17.94 9.49
CA ALA A 58 -1.01 -19.12 9.49
C ALA A 58 -0.70 -20.07 10.69
N VAL A 59 -1.76 -20.66 11.27
CA VAL A 59 -1.65 -21.67 12.33
C VAL A 59 -1.81 -23.05 11.69
N GLY A 60 -0.70 -23.66 11.26
CA GLY A 60 -0.71 -24.89 10.43
C GLY A 60 0.70 -25.44 10.17
N GLU A 61 0.85 -26.31 9.16
CA GLU A 61 2.18 -26.77 8.73
C GLU A 61 3.04 -25.56 8.27
N PRO A 62 4.38 -25.64 8.34
CA PRO A 62 5.28 -24.50 8.10
C PRO A 62 5.10 -23.73 6.77
N ASP A 63 4.43 -24.34 5.77
CA ASP A 63 4.17 -23.77 4.44
C ASP A 63 2.90 -22.90 4.36
N ASP A 64 1.95 -23.02 5.30
CA ASP A 64 0.62 -22.40 5.14
C ASP A 64 0.65 -20.86 5.20
N GLY A 65 1.67 -20.25 5.82
CA GLY A 65 1.85 -18.79 5.93
C GLY A 65 2.71 -18.15 4.85
N GLN A 66 3.20 -18.93 3.86
CA GLN A 66 4.08 -18.44 2.80
C GLN A 66 3.35 -18.18 1.47
N ALA A 67 2.08 -18.58 1.33
CA ALA A 67 1.35 -18.51 0.07
C ALA A 67 1.31 -17.08 -0.53
N GLY A 68 1.10 -16.05 0.29
CA GLY A 68 1.10 -14.66 -0.14
C GLY A 68 2.49 -14.17 -0.59
N LEU A 69 3.57 -14.62 0.07
CA LEU A 69 4.94 -14.28 -0.31
C LEU A 69 5.39 -15.02 -1.58
N GLU A 70 5.02 -16.29 -1.74
CA GLU A 70 5.24 -17.03 -2.98
C GLU A 70 4.47 -16.41 -4.15
N LYS A 71 3.23 -15.97 -3.91
CA LYS A 71 2.42 -15.25 -4.89
C LYS A 71 3.07 -13.90 -5.23
N LEU A 72 3.52 -13.13 -4.24
CA LEU A 72 4.30 -11.90 -4.48
C LEU A 72 5.51 -12.20 -5.35
N GLU A 73 6.31 -13.21 -5.02
CA GLU A 73 7.52 -13.56 -5.78
C GLU A 73 7.18 -13.91 -7.23
N ARG A 74 6.16 -14.74 -7.43
CA ARG A 74 5.70 -15.16 -8.75
C ARG A 74 5.25 -13.97 -9.60
N TRP A 75 4.44 -13.08 -9.04
CA TRP A 75 3.94 -11.91 -9.75
C TRP A 75 5.02 -10.85 -9.99
N ALA A 76 5.92 -10.64 -9.03
CA ALA A 76 7.07 -9.75 -9.21
C ALA A 76 8.03 -10.27 -10.28
N SER A 77 8.32 -11.58 -10.29
CA SER A 77 9.10 -12.23 -11.35
C SER A 77 8.45 -12.03 -12.72
N ALA A 78 7.14 -12.27 -12.83
CA ALA A 78 6.44 -12.11 -14.11
C ALA A 78 6.43 -10.65 -14.59
N ALA A 79 6.28 -9.67 -13.68
CA ALA A 79 6.38 -8.24 -14.02
C ALA A 79 7.81 -7.88 -14.49
N ALA A 80 8.83 -8.38 -13.79
CA ALA A 80 10.23 -8.17 -14.14
C ALA A 80 10.58 -8.78 -15.51
N ASP A 81 10.13 -10.00 -15.79
CA ASP A 81 10.31 -10.69 -17.08
C ASP A 81 9.70 -9.90 -18.25
N LYS A 82 8.66 -9.10 -17.97
CA LYS A 82 8.05 -8.20 -18.96
C LYS A 82 8.80 -6.88 -19.10
N GLY A 83 9.72 -6.54 -18.20
CA GLY A 83 10.51 -5.31 -18.23
C GLY A 83 9.95 -4.18 -17.37
N ALA A 84 9.15 -4.48 -16.34
CA ALA A 84 8.64 -3.47 -15.43
C ALA A 84 9.78 -2.76 -14.67
N ASP A 85 9.65 -1.46 -14.43
CA ASP A 85 10.46 -0.74 -13.45
C ASP A 85 9.95 -1.02 -12.04
N VAL A 86 8.61 -0.99 -11.88
CA VAL A 86 7.92 -1.16 -10.60
C VAL A 86 6.70 -2.06 -10.75
N VAL A 87 6.46 -2.90 -9.74
CA VAL A 87 5.21 -3.64 -9.57
C VAL A 87 4.47 -3.18 -8.31
N VAL A 88 3.16 -2.94 -8.43
CA VAL A 88 2.29 -2.50 -7.34
C VAL A 88 1.34 -3.62 -6.95
N PHE A 89 1.26 -3.91 -5.66
CA PHE A 89 0.34 -4.88 -5.09
C PHE A 89 -0.79 -4.20 -4.29
N PRO A 90 -1.92 -4.89 -4.05
CA PRO A 90 -3.08 -4.29 -3.40
C PRO A 90 -2.95 -4.31 -1.87
N GLU A 91 -3.80 -3.54 -1.20
CA GLU A 91 -3.88 -3.54 0.26
C GLU A 91 -4.28 -4.92 0.79
N TYR A 92 -3.77 -5.29 1.97
CA TYR A 92 -4.07 -6.53 2.70
C TYR A 92 -3.74 -7.84 2.00
N PHE A 93 -3.19 -7.85 0.79
CA PHE A 93 -3.00 -9.11 0.07
C PHE A 93 -2.01 -10.07 0.75
N LEU A 94 -1.09 -9.56 1.57
CA LEU A 94 -0.14 -10.37 2.35
C LEU A 94 -0.71 -10.80 3.71
N SER A 95 -1.35 -9.89 4.43
CA SER A 95 -1.84 -10.14 5.80
C SER A 95 -3.27 -10.70 5.86
N GLY A 96 -3.97 -10.71 4.73
CA GLY A 96 -5.41 -10.92 4.62
C GLY A 96 -6.22 -9.72 5.12
N ALA A 97 -7.50 -9.69 4.75
CA ALA A 97 -8.39 -8.52 4.93
C ALA A 97 -9.41 -8.69 6.07
N THR A 98 -9.26 -9.68 6.95
CA THR A 98 -10.23 -9.97 8.02
C THR A 98 -9.73 -9.61 9.41
N HIS A 99 -10.65 -9.18 10.28
CA HIS A 99 -10.36 -8.90 11.69
C HIS A 99 -9.72 -10.08 12.43
N GLU A 100 -10.08 -11.31 12.06
CA GLU A 100 -9.50 -12.51 12.65
C GLU A 100 -8.02 -12.62 12.29
N LEU A 101 -7.66 -12.46 11.02
CA LEU A 101 -6.27 -12.51 10.56
C LEU A 101 -5.42 -11.41 11.22
N TRP A 102 -5.98 -10.21 11.39
CA TRP A 102 -5.28 -9.12 12.07
C TRP A 102 -5.07 -9.37 13.56
N ARG A 103 -6.04 -10.01 14.24
CA ARG A 103 -5.86 -10.42 15.65
C ARG A 103 -4.77 -11.48 15.78
N ARG A 104 -4.60 -12.37 14.80
CA ARG A 104 -3.51 -13.38 14.78
C ARG A 104 -2.13 -12.74 14.72
N VAL A 105 -1.95 -11.62 14.03
CA VAL A 105 -0.68 -10.84 14.05
C VAL A 105 -0.28 -10.49 15.48
N ARG A 106 -1.22 -9.91 16.25
CA ARG A 106 -0.99 -9.55 17.66
C ARG A 106 -0.63 -10.77 18.51
N GLU A 107 -1.30 -11.90 18.27
CA GLU A 107 -1.03 -13.14 19.01
C GLU A 107 0.33 -13.76 18.68
N ALA A 108 0.73 -13.75 17.41
CA ALA A 108 2.02 -14.24 16.95
C ALA A 108 3.17 -13.41 17.55
N GLN A 109 3.09 -12.08 17.44
CA GLN A 109 4.13 -11.17 17.92
C GLN A 109 4.28 -11.15 19.44
N ARG A 110 3.19 -11.34 20.18
CA ARG A 110 3.26 -11.52 21.64
C ARG A 110 3.90 -12.85 22.05
N LYS A 111 3.68 -13.94 21.31
CA LYS A 111 4.31 -15.24 21.61
C LYS A 111 5.82 -15.16 21.43
N GLN A 112 6.31 -14.48 20.39
CA GLN A 112 7.73 -14.33 20.12
C GLN A 112 8.43 -13.44 21.16
N ALA A 113 7.83 -12.30 21.53
CA ALA A 113 8.33 -11.46 22.61
C ALA A 113 8.40 -12.21 23.96
N GLY A 114 7.41 -13.07 24.26
CA GLY A 114 7.41 -13.90 25.47
C GLY A 114 8.46 -15.03 25.45
N GLN A 115 8.78 -15.59 24.27
CA GLN A 115 9.83 -16.60 24.11
C GLN A 115 11.23 -16.01 24.25
N ALA A 116 11.47 -14.81 23.71
CA ALA A 116 12.74 -14.09 23.87
C ALA A 116 13.04 -13.77 25.35
N GLN A 117 12.04 -13.33 26.12
CA GLN A 117 12.19 -13.06 27.55
C GLN A 117 12.47 -14.31 28.40
N LEU A 118 11.96 -15.49 27.99
CA LEU A 118 12.24 -16.77 28.66
C LEU A 118 13.66 -17.29 28.37
N GLN A 119 14.24 -16.96 27.21
CA GLN A 119 15.62 -17.32 26.87
C GLN A 119 16.64 -16.42 27.58
N GLU A 120 16.34 -15.13 27.78
CA GLU A 120 17.23 -14.22 28.52
C GLU A 120 17.15 -14.37 30.05
N GLY A 121 16.04 -14.89 30.59
CA GLY A 121 15.87 -15.17 32.02
C GLY A 121 16.48 -16.50 32.51
N GLY A 122 17.03 -17.31 31.60
CA GLY A 122 17.47 -18.69 31.86
C GLY A 122 18.98 -18.85 32.07
N ALA A 123 19.62 -18.04 32.91
CA ALA A 123 21.00 -18.23 33.31
C ALA A 123 21.15 -18.22 34.85
N GLN A 124 20.75 -19.32 35.49
CA GLN A 124 21.41 -19.88 36.68
C GLN A 124 20.70 -21.17 37.12
N THR A 125 21.25 -22.32 36.74
CA THR A 125 21.37 -23.50 37.60
C THR A 125 22.34 -24.50 36.94
N GLU A 126 23.51 -24.67 37.54
CA GLU A 126 24.47 -25.70 37.16
C GLU A 126 23.96 -27.08 37.63
N ALA A 127 23.89 -28.04 36.71
CA ALA A 127 24.47 -29.39 36.84
C ALA A 127 23.81 -30.36 35.84
N GLU A 128 24.52 -30.75 34.78
CA GLU A 128 24.93 -32.14 34.51
C GLU A 128 25.54 -32.25 33.10
N ARG A 129 26.75 -32.82 33.04
CA ARG A 129 27.48 -33.14 31.82
C ARG A 129 26.84 -34.34 31.14
N PHE A 130 26.41 -34.20 29.89
CA PHE A 130 26.51 -35.28 28.91
C PHE A 130 26.89 -34.75 27.52
N ASP A 131 27.98 -35.34 27.02
CA ASP A 131 28.57 -35.14 25.71
C ASP A 131 27.69 -35.79 24.64
N THR A 132 27.26 -35.03 23.63
CA THR A 132 27.00 -35.57 22.29
C THR A 132 27.09 -34.43 21.27
N LYS A 133 28.11 -34.54 20.41
CA LYS A 133 28.25 -33.80 19.16
C LYS A 133 27.03 -33.98 18.27
N GLY A 134 26.49 -32.87 17.74
CA GLY A 134 25.61 -32.86 16.57
C GLY A 134 24.35 -32.02 16.77
N GLY A 135 24.16 -30.99 15.93
CA GLY A 135 22.91 -30.25 15.85
C GLY A 135 23.02 -28.77 16.18
N GLN A 136 23.91 -28.04 15.49
CA GLN A 136 23.81 -26.58 15.43
C GLN A 136 23.00 -26.23 14.19
N LYS A 137 21.67 -26.25 14.31
CA LYS A 137 20.73 -25.65 13.36
C LYS A 137 19.33 -25.66 13.96
N ASP A 138 18.65 -24.54 13.76
CA ASP A 138 17.19 -24.37 13.75
C ASP A 138 16.51 -24.20 15.12
N ALA A 139 16.57 -22.99 15.68
CA ALA A 139 15.61 -22.49 16.69
C ALA A 139 15.52 -20.94 16.78
N GLU A 140 15.67 -20.21 15.67
CA GLU A 140 15.48 -18.74 15.60
C GLU A 140 14.41 -18.32 14.54
N GLY A 141 13.42 -19.18 14.27
CA GLY A 141 12.47 -18.97 13.17
C GLY A 141 11.10 -18.49 13.64
N ASN A 142 10.78 -17.21 13.39
CA ASN A 142 9.62 -16.82 12.55
C ASN A 142 9.39 -15.30 12.37
N GLU A 143 9.97 -14.39 13.16
CA GLU A 143 9.81 -12.93 12.92
C GLU A 143 10.85 -12.27 12.03
N LYS A 144 11.95 -12.97 11.71
CA LYS A 144 12.94 -12.54 10.70
C LYS A 144 12.42 -12.68 9.24
N ALA A 145 11.11 -12.74 8.96
CA ALA A 145 10.61 -13.63 7.90
C ALA A 145 9.92 -13.04 6.63
N TRP A 146 9.38 -11.82 6.57
CA TRP A 146 8.65 -11.35 5.36
C TRP A 146 9.29 -10.16 4.65
N ILE A 147 9.71 -9.11 5.35
CA ILE A 147 10.28 -7.91 4.70
C ILE A 147 11.61 -8.25 4.01
N GLU A 148 12.41 -9.12 4.62
CA GLU A 148 13.64 -9.66 4.01
C GLU A 148 13.36 -10.48 2.75
N VAL A 149 12.22 -11.20 2.70
CA VAL A 149 11.80 -11.93 1.51
C VAL A 149 11.47 -10.96 0.39
N ILE A 150 10.70 -9.90 0.66
CA ILE A 150 10.37 -8.90 -0.37
C ILE A 150 11.64 -8.17 -0.85
N ILE A 151 12.55 -7.79 0.05
CA ILE A 151 13.87 -7.23 -0.28
C ILE A 151 14.65 -8.17 -1.20
N ARG A 152 14.65 -9.48 -0.89
CA ARG A 152 15.31 -10.50 -1.70
C ARG A 152 14.65 -10.63 -3.08
N VAL A 153 13.33 -10.62 -3.16
CA VAL A 153 12.59 -10.69 -4.43
C VAL A 153 12.92 -9.48 -5.30
N ALA A 154 12.85 -8.26 -4.74
CA ALA A 154 13.19 -7.03 -5.46
C ALA A 154 14.60 -7.09 -6.06
N ARG A 155 15.58 -7.55 -5.27
CA ARG A 155 16.97 -7.76 -5.72
C ARG A 155 17.12 -8.87 -6.75
N LYS A 156 16.46 -10.00 -6.52
CA LYS A 156 16.58 -11.20 -7.36
C LYS A 156 16.06 -10.94 -8.77
N TYR A 157 14.97 -10.20 -8.88
CA TYR A 157 14.29 -9.94 -10.15
C TYR A 157 14.57 -8.55 -10.72
N ASP A 158 15.43 -7.76 -10.06
CA ASP A 158 15.76 -6.40 -10.45
C ASP A 158 14.48 -5.58 -10.71
N VAL A 159 13.57 -5.51 -9.75
CA VAL A 159 12.29 -4.76 -9.89
C VAL A 159 11.96 -4.04 -8.60
N ASP A 160 11.48 -2.80 -8.72
CA ASP A 160 11.00 -2.05 -7.56
C ASP A 160 9.61 -2.61 -7.16
N ILE A 161 9.34 -2.68 -5.86
CA ILE A 161 8.11 -3.28 -5.32
C ILE A 161 7.42 -2.26 -4.42
N VAL A 162 6.17 -1.94 -4.74
CA VAL A 162 5.24 -1.36 -3.77
C VAL A 162 4.53 -2.52 -3.08
N ALA A 163 4.98 -2.83 -1.86
CA ALA A 163 4.46 -3.93 -1.09
C ALA A 163 3.11 -3.56 -0.51
N GLY A 164 2.04 -3.86 -1.26
CA GLY A 164 0.63 -3.91 -0.85
C GLY A 164 0.30 -3.18 0.44
N THR A 165 -0.24 -3.89 1.42
CA THR A 165 -0.04 -3.53 2.81
C THR A 165 0.14 -4.76 3.69
N VAL A 166 0.70 -4.53 4.87
CA VAL A 166 0.81 -5.48 5.97
C VAL A 166 0.18 -4.88 7.22
N VAL A 167 -0.41 -5.74 8.04
CA VAL A 167 -0.84 -5.35 9.39
C VAL A 167 0.30 -5.63 10.37
N GLU A 168 0.69 -4.60 11.10
CA GLU A 168 1.89 -4.58 11.94
C GLU A 168 1.56 -4.20 13.38
N LEU A 169 2.24 -4.82 14.36
CA LEU A 169 2.15 -4.42 15.76
C LEU A 169 3.21 -3.36 16.09
N GLY A 170 2.75 -2.27 16.70
CA GLY A 170 3.61 -1.17 17.10
C GLY A 170 4.00 -0.27 15.93
N THR A 171 4.79 0.75 16.25
CA THR A 171 5.07 1.85 15.33
C THR A 171 6.25 1.58 14.41
N GLN A 172 7.20 0.71 14.78
CA GLN A 172 8.36 0.31 13.96
C GLN A 172 8.81 -1.13 14.29
N PRO A 173 8.03 -2.17 13.94
CA PRO A 173 8.34 -3.56 14.30
C PRO A 173 9.62 -4.13 13.65
N HIS A 174 10.15 -3.44 12.62
CA HIS A 174 11.30 -3.87 11.85
C HIS A 174 12.50 -2.92 11.96
N ALA A 175 12.56 -2.08 13.00
CA ALA A 175 13.61 -1.08 13.17
C ALA A 175 15.03 -1.66 13.05
N ASP A 176 15.29 -2.83 13.64
CA ASP A 176 16.61 -3.48 13.59
C ASP A 176 16.99 -3.93 12.17
N ILE A 177 16.06 -4.54 11.44
CA ILE A 177 16.27 -4.96 10.04
C ILE A 177 16.46 -3.73 9.14
N LEU A 178 15.74 -2.65 9.46
CA LEU A 178 15.68 -1.43 8.66
C LEU A 178 16.73 -0.39 9.03
N ALA A 179 17.59 -0.63 10.03
CA ALA A 179 18.50 0.37 10.58
C ALA A 179 19.41 1.02 9.52
N ASP A 180 19.90 0.22 8.56
CA ASP A 180 20.79 0.68 7.48
C ASP A 180 20.04 1.12 6.21
N HIS A 181 18.70 1.08 6.23
CA HIS A 181 17.89 1.48 5.08
C HIS A 181 17.52 2.97 5.13
N PRO A 182 17.35 3.63 3.96
CA PRO A 182 17.01 5.07 3.89
C PRO A 182 15.75 5.45 4.69
N VAL A 183 14.77 4.54 4.79
CA VAL A 183 13.54 4.75 5.56
C VAL A 183 13.78 5.07 7.05
N SER A 184 14.91 4.63 7.62
CA SER A 184 15.24 4.82 9.04
C SER A 184 16.12 6.04 9.32
N GLN A 185 16.59 6.73 8.27
CA GLN A 185 17.53 7.85 8.38
C GLN A 185 16.86 9.23 8.41
N ALA A 186 15.53 9.30 8.49
CA ALA A 186 14.81 10.57 8.56
C ALA A 186 15.03 11.25 9.92
N ASP A 187 15.66 12.43 9.93
CA ASP A 187 15.92 13.23 11.12
C ASP A 187 14.61 13.59 11.85
N VAL A 188 14.40 12.99 13.02
CA VAL A 188 13.26 13.33 13.90
C VAL A 188 13.54 14.66 14.58
N THR A 189 12.93 15.74 14.10
CA THR A 189 12.87 16.99 14.87
C THR A 189 11.91 16.85 16.06
N ALA A 190 12.30 17.43 17.20
CA ALA A 190 11.67 17.25 18.50
C ALA A 190 10.14 17.52 18.52
N PRO A 191 9.38 16.84 19.40
CA PRO A 191 7.92 16.90 19.39
C PRO A 191 7.38 18.30 19.70
N VAL A 192 6.56 18.84 18.79
CA VAL A 192 5.71 20.01 19.04
C VAL A 192 4.52 19.57 19.90
N LYS A 193 4.28 20.25 21.03
CA LYS A 193 3.11 19.99 21.87
C LYS A 193 1.83 20.45 21.16
N THR A 194 0.98 19.53 20.71
CA THR A 194 -0.36 19.84 20.21
C THR A 194 -1.44 19.10 20.99
N LYS A 195 -2.63 19.73 21.04
CA LYS A 195 -3.80 19.24 21.77
C LYS A 195 -4.39 18.01 21.08
N GLU A 196 -4.65 16.96 21.86
CA GLU A 196 -5.38 15.76 21.45
C GLU A 196 -6.74 16.14 20.83
N HIS A 197 -6.94 15.74 19.58
CA HIS A 197 -8.22 15.82 18.88
C HIS A 197 -8.63 14.46 18.34
N ASP A 198 -8.52 13.40 19.14
CA ASP A 198 -9.11 12.11 18.76
C ASP A 198 -10.55 12.03 19.30
N LYS A 199 -11.50 12.61 18.55
CA LYS A 199 -12.94 12.45 18.78
C LYS A 199 -13.55 11.67 17.62
N ILE A 200 -13.18 10.40 17.46
CA ILE A 200 -13.89 9.49 16.56
C ILE A 200 -15.25 9.17 17.18
N PRO A 201 -16.39 9.58 16.56
CA PRO A 201 -17.69 9.08 16.95
C PRO A 201 -17.69 7.57 16.72
N HIS A 202 -18.24 6.78 17.64
CA HIS A 202 -18.38 5.30 17.58
C HIS A 202 -17.27 4.44 18.18
N ARG A 203 -16.18 4.99 18.73
CA ARG A 203 -15.26 4.17 19.57
C ARG A 203 -15.82 4.05 21.01
N PRO A 204 -16.04 2.84 21.56
CA PRO A 204 -16.33 2.70 22.98
C PRO A 204 -15.15 3.25 23.78
N SER A 205 -15.40 4.14 24.76
CA SER A 205 -14.34 4.71 25.59
C SER A 205 -13.59 3.60 26.32
N LYS A 206 -12.29 3.40 26.01
CA LYS A 206 -11.44 2.48 26.79
C LYS A 206 -11.40 2.98 28.24
N LYS A 207 -11.88 2.19 29.20
CA LYS A 207 -11.64 2.45 30.63
C LYS A 207 -10.12 2.39 30.86
N ALA A 208 -9.52 3.51 31.24
CA ALA A 208 -8.10 3.58 31.56
C ALA A 208 -7.78 2.57 32.68
N LYS A 209 -6.92 1.58 32.39
CA LYS A 209 -6.30 0.79 33.44
C LYS A 209 -5.27 1.69 34.12
N VAL A 210 -5.60 2.11 35.34
CA VAL A 210 -4.66 2.78 36.25
C VAL A 210 -3.67 1.72 36.72
N GLY A 211 -2.41 1.81 36.28
CA GLY A 211 -1.35 0.93 36.78
C GLY A 211 -0.03 1.03 36.01
N SER A 212 1.00 1.47 36.73
CA SER A 212 2.45 1.46 36.43
C SER A 212 3.04 2.60 35.57
N ASN A 213 3.97 3.31 36.20
CA ASN A 213 4.94 4.21 35.57
C ASN A 213 5.99 3.36 34.83
N GLN A 214 5.86 3.27 33.51
CA GLN A 214 6.99 3.03 32.60
C GLN A 214 6.78 3.95 31.40
N THR A 215 7.80 4.73 31.07
CA THR A 215 7.80 5.75 30.00
C THR A 215 8.40 5.21 28.68
N GLU A 216 8.42 3.89 28.51
CA GLU A 216 8.89 3.23 27.28
C GLU A 216 7.73 2.38 26.72
N ASP A 217 7.42 2.59 25.43
CA ASP A 217 6.44 1.89 24.57
C ASP A 217 5.00 1.67 25.07
N LYS A 218 4.23 2.77 25.15
CA LYS A 218 2.77 2.70 25.35
C LYS A 218 1.97 2.19 24.13
N HIS A 219 2.60 2.11 22.95
CA HIS A 219 1.93 1.78 21.68
C HIS A 219 2.32 0.40 21.12
N GLY A 220 3.17 -0.38 21.81
CA GLY A 220 3.64 -1.69 21.35
C GLY A 220 2.54 -2.78 21.22
N ASP A 221 1.29 -2.48 21.55
CA ASP A 221 0.15 -3.41 21.43
C ASP A 221 -0.88 -3.00 20.37
N GLU A 222 -0.60 -1.90 19.66
CA GLU A 222 -1.47 -1.30 18.65
C GLU A 222 -1.19 -1.87 17.26
N LEU A 223 -2.23 -2.07 16.46
CA LEU A 223 -2.11 -2.60 15.10
C LEU A 223 -2.26 -1.46 14.08
N PHE A 224 -1.38 -1.43 13.10
CA PHE A 224 -1.35 -0.43 12.04
C PHE A 224 -1.37 -1.10 10.66
N ASN A 225 -1.89 -0.39 9.68
CA ASN A 225 -1.90 -0.81 8.28
C ASN A 225 -0.84 0.00 7.53
N THR A 226 0.20 -0.71 7.07
CA THR A 226 1.44 -0.11 6.57
C THR A 226 1.76 -0.63 5.18
N SER A 227 2.22 0.25 4.30
CA SER A 227 2.79 -0.09 2.99
C SER A 227 4.26 0.32 2.90
N TYR A 228 5.01 -0.37 2.05
CA TYR A 228 6.44 -0.16 1.86
C TYR A 228 6.79 0.02 0.38
N TYR A 229 7.74 0.91 0.11
CA TYR A 229 8.43 0.96 -1.19
C TYR A 229 9.83 0.37 -1.05
N ILE A 230 10.12 -0.64 -1.87
CA ILE A 230 11.37 -1.40 -1.83
C ILE A 230 11.99 -1.33 -3.21
N SER A 231 13.20 -0.76 -3.31
CA SER A 231 13.90 -0.67 -4.59
C SER A 231 14.46 -2.01 -5.02
N ARG A 232 14.74 -2.16 -6.31
CA ARG A 232 15.43 -3.30 -6.94
C ARG A 232 16.85 -3.52 -6.42
N GLN A 233 17.47 -2.52 -5.80
CA GLN A 233 18.74 -2.68 -5.07
C GLN A 233 18.54 -3.30 -3.68
N GLY A 234 17.28 -3.55 -3.29
CA GLY A 234 16.87 -4.05 -2.00
C GLY A 234 16.88 -3.00 -0.90
N GLN A 235 16.74 -1.71 -1.25
CA GLN A 235 16.65 -0.64 -0.26
C GLN A 235 15.19 -0.33 0.05
N VAL A 236 14.82 -0.30 1.33
CA VAL A 236 13.52 0.23 1.74
C VAL A 236 13.60 1.75 1.74
N LEU A 237 12.98 2.36 0.72
CA LEU A 237 13.06 3.81 0.49
C LEU A 237 11.96 4.57 1.22
N HIS A 238 10.81 3.94 1.44
CA HIS A 238 9.69 4.59 2.09
C HIS A 238 8.79 3.59 2.81
N ARG A 239 8.14 4.10 3.85
CA ARG A 239 7.14 3.41 4.65
C ARG A 239 6.01 4.40 4.91
N TYR A 240 4.78 3.96 4.66
CA TYR A 240 3.61 4.78 4.88
C TYR A 240 2.54 4.01 5.65
N THR A 241 2.11 4.55 6.77
CA THR A 241 1.04 4.00 7.61
C THR A 241 -0.27 4.76 7.37
N LYS A 242 -1.34 4.04 7.02
CA LYS A 242 -2.65 4.60 6.62
C LYS A 242 -3.14 5.67 7.60
N GLN A 243 -3.42 6.87 7.08
CA GLN A 243 -3.90 8.00 7.89
C GLN A 243 -5.43 7.98 8.03
N ASN A 244 -6.14 7.57 6.98
CA ASN A 244 -7.60 7.57 6.98
C ASN A 244 -8.13 6.14 6.95
N LEU A 245 -8.46 5.58 8.11
CA LEU A 245 -9.07 4.26 8.20
C LEU A 245 -10.51 4.26 7.67
N TRP A 246 -10.84 3.24 6.89
CA TRP A 246 -12.21 2.85 6.62
C TRP A 246 -12.89 2.46 7.93
N HIS A 247 -14.17 2.79 8.11
CA HIS A 247 -14.79 2.72 9.44
C HIS A 247 -14.77 1.33 10.11
N PRO A 248 -14.91 0.19 9.40
CA PRO A 248 -14.83 -1.14 10.01
C PRO A 248 -13.44 -1.42 10.57
N GLU A 249 -12.37 -0.95 9.91
CA GLU A 249 -10.99 -1.16 10.33
C GLU A 249 -10.73 -0.63 11.75
N ARG A 250 -11.44 0.45 12.14
CA ARG A 250 -11.26 1.19 13.40
C ARG A 250 -11.57 0.37 14.65
N GLU A 251 -12.24 -0.77 14.52
CA GLU A 251 -12.43 -1.69 15.65
C GLU A 251 -11.08 -2.29 16.08
N THR A 252 -10.21 -2.61 15.13
CA THR A 252 -8.99 -3.40 15.37
C THR A 252 -7.71 -2.61 15.14
N LEU A 253 -7.70 -1.73 14.16
CA LEU A 253 -6.54 -0.95 13.71
C LEU A 253 -6.58 0.48 14.23
N LEU A 254 -5.42 1.12 14.26
CA LEU A 254 -5.26 2.54 14.50
C LEU A 254 -4.68 3.21 13.26
N HIS A 255 -5.07 4.46 13.05
CA HIS A 255 -4.48 5.30 12.03
C HIS A 255 -3.18 5.90 12.54
N SER A 256 -2.31 6.30 11.61
CA SER A 256 -1.11 7.05 11.98
C SER A 256 -1.47 8.43 12.54
N GLN A 257 -0.83 8.80 13.65
CA GLN A 257 -0.97 10.10 14.29
C GLN A 257 0.41 10.69 14.57
N GLN A 258 0.49 12.00 14.80
CA GLN A 258 1.75 12.69 15.14
C GLN A 258 2.53 12.03 16.29
N HIS A 259 1.84 11.44 17.27
CA HIS A 259 2.48 10.81 18.42
C HIS A 259 2.87 9.34 18.19
N THR A 260 2.30 8.67 17.20
CA THR A 260 2.64 7.28 16.84
C THR A 260 3.63 7.21 15.68
N HIS A 261 3.52 8.12 14.70
CA HIS A 261 4.34 8.17 13.49
C HIS A 261 4.83 9.61 13.24
N PRO A 262 5.58 10.22 14.18
CA PRO A 262 6.00 11.62 14.07
C PRO A 262 6.72 11.94 12.75
N GLU A 263 7.52 11.03 12.23
CA GLU A 263 8.24 11.15 10.97
C GLU A 263 7.31 11.36 9.77
N GLN A 264 6.16 10.68 9.76
CA GLN A 264 5.20 10.79 8.67
C GLN A 264 4.41 12.09 8.70
N HIS A 265 4.21 12.67 9.89
CA HIS A 265 3.40 13.88 10.07
C HIS A 265 4.24 15.18 10.11
N ALA A 266 5.51 15.09 10.51
CA ALA A 266 6.44 16.23 10.55
C ALA A 266 7.44 16.24 9.39
N GLY A 267 7.64 15.12 8.70
CA GLY A 267 8.56 14.99 7.57
C GLY A 267 7.90 15.22 6.21
N PRO A 268 8.68 15.12 5.12
CA PRO A 268 8.16 15.18 3.76
C PRO A 268 7.18 14.02 3.49
N SER A 269 6.08 14.32 2.80
CA SER A 269 5.07 13.31 2.41
C SER A 269 5.44 12.50 1.18
N THR A 270 6.66 12.67 0.68
CA THR A 270 7.17 12.10 -0.57
C THR A 270 8.54 11.49 -0.39
N PHE A 271 8.99 10.72 -1.38
CA PHE A 271 10.32 10.12 -1.44
C PHE A 271 10.81 10.06 -2.89
N ILE A 272 12.11 9.84 -3.09
CA ILE A 272 12.68 9.73 -4.44
C ILE A 272 12.86 8.27 -4.83
N ILE A 273 12.46 7.96 -6.06
CA ILE A 273 12.72 6.69 -6.74
C ILE A 273 13.53 6.96 -8.01
N GLU A 274 14.15 5.93 -8.56
CA GLU A 274 14.87 6.02 -9.82
C GLU A 274 14.36 4.93 -10.77
N THR A 275 14.01 5.28 -12.00
CA THR A 275 13.65 4.28 -13.02
C THR A 275 14.88 3.45 -13.42
N LYS A 276 14.70 2.30 -14.06
CA LYS A 276 15.81 1.51 -14.61
C LYS A 276 16.63 2.28 -15.65
N ARG A 277 16.04 3.33 -16.22
CA ARG A 277 16.66 4.22 -17.21
C ARG A 277 17.30 5.46 -16.58
N GLY A 278 17.34 5.56 -15.25
CA GLY A 278 18.10 6.58 -14.52
C GLY A 278 17.37 7.91 -14.30
N THR A 279 16.07 7.97 -14.52
CA THR A 279 15.25 9.16 -14.25
C THR A 279 14.77 9.12 -12.81
N ARG A 280 15.09 10.17 -12.05
CA ARG A 280 14.68 10.34 -10.65
C ARG A 280 13.29 10.97 -10.58
N LEU A 281 12.38 10.32 -9.87
CA LEU A 281 10.99 10.74 -9.73
C LEU A 281 10.64 10.91 -8.26
N ARG A 282 9.81 11.90 -7.95
CA ARG A 282 9.21 12.04 -6.62
C ARG A 282 7.96 11.17 -6.54
N ALA A 283 7.94 10.21 -5.65
CA ALA A 283 6.81 9.32 -5.39
C ALA A 283 6.10 9.67 -4.06
N ALA A 284 4.84 9.27 -3.95
CA ALA A 284 4.05 9.32 -2.72
C ALA A 284 3.14 8.09 -2.61
N MET A 285 2.56 7.88 -1.41
CA MET A 285 1.63 6.78 -1.14
C MET A 285 0.34 7.27 -0.48
N ALA A 286 -0.78 6.65 -0.87
CA ALA A 286 -2.11 6.81 -0.26
C ALA A 286 -2.83 5.46 -0.26
N ILE A 287 -3.18 4.93 0.91
CA ILE A 287 -3.73 3.58 1.00
C ILE A 287 -5.26 3.64 0.98
N CYS A 288 -5.87 3.01 -0.03
CA CYS A 288 -7.31 2.73 -0.09
C CYS A 288 -8.19 3.95 0.25
N TRP A 289 -8.81 3.95 1.43
CA TRP A 289 -9.70 5.02 1.88
C TRP A 289 -9.05 6.41 1.93
N ASP A 290 -7.71 6.51 1.97
CA ASP A 290 -7.01 7.78 1.76
C ASP A 290 -7.41 8.47 0.44
N LEU A 291 -7.75 7.71 -0.62
CA LEU A 291 -8.24 8.24 -1.92
C LEU A 291 -9.41 9.22 -1.75
N ALA A 292 -10.28 8.97 -0.76
CA ALA A 292 -11.44 9.80 -0.48
C ALA A 292 -11.09 11.13 0.22
N TRP A 293 -9.87 11.28 0.75
CA TRP A 293 -9.47 12.41 1.59
C TRP A 293 -8.49 13.34 0.87
N TYR A 294 -9.02 14.44 0.32
CA TYR A 294 -8.18 15.48 -0.32
C TYR A 294 -7.05 15.98 0.59
N SER A 295 -7.27 16.05 1.91
CA SER A 295 -6.24 16.48 2.87
C SER A 295 -4.97 15.63 2.79
N ARG A 296 -5.08 14.32 2.51
CA ARG A 296 -3.91 13.45 2.36
C ARG A 296 -3.11 13.82 1.11
N PHE A 297 -3.79 14.11 0.01
CA PHE A 297 -3.15 14.54 -1.23
C PHE A 297 -2.57 15.94 -1.14
N TYR A 298 -3.26 16.86 -0.46
CA TYR A 298 -2.75 18.19 -0.20
C TYR A 298 -1.41 18.17 0.55
N GLN A 299 -1.23 17.26 1.51
CA GLN A 299 0.06 17.08 2.20
C GLN A 299 1.22 16.71 1.25
N MET A 300 0.95 16.05 0.12
CA MET A 300 1.98 15.62 -0.83
C MET A 300 2.54 16.77 -1.69
N ILE A 301 1.80 17.87 -1.80
CA ILE A 301 2.16 19.07 -2.58
C ILE A 301 2.33 20.31 -1.67
N ALA A 302 2.45 20.08 -0.36
CA ALA A 302 2.64 21.12 0.63
C ALA A 302 3.92 20.86 1.44
N PRO A 303 4.55 21.90 2.02
CA PRO A 303 5.71 21.75 2.88
C PRO A 303 5.42 20.87 4.12
N PRO A 304 6.44 20.26 4.75
CA PRO A 304 7.85 20.43 4.44
C PRO A 304 8.32 19.60 3.23
N TYR A 305 9.24 20.16 2.46
CA TYR A 305 9.95 19.45 1.40
C TYR A 305 11.37 19.15 1.87
N ALA A 306 11.86 17.95 1.57
CA ALA A 306 13.26 17.61 1.82
C ALA A 306 14.14 18.17 0.69
N ALA A 307 15.18 18.92 1.06
CA ALA A 307 16.02 19.65 0.11
C ALA A 307 16.85 18.72 -0.81
N ASP A 308 17.15 17.51 -0.34
CA ASP A 308 17.85 16.45 -1.07
C ASP A 308 16.92 15.55 -1.91
N GLN A 309 15.61 15.63 -1.67
CA GLN A 309 14.59 14.91 -2.43
C GLN A 309 14.16 15.69 -3.68
N VAL A 310 15.06 15.78 -4.65
CA VAL A 310 14.85 16.44 -5.95
C VAL A 310 14.40 15.44 -7.01
N SER A 311 13.34 15.77 -7.74
CA SER A 311 12.89 15.06 -8.94
C SER A 311 13.51 15.67 -10.20
N ASP A 312 13.81 14.84 -11.20
CA ASP A 312 14.22 15.32 -12.53
C ASP A 312 13.10 16.09 -13.25
N LEU A 313 11.85 15.97 -12.78
CA LEU A 313 10.68 16.69 -13.29
C LEU A 313 10.33 17.96 -12.50
N ASP A 314 11.10 18.29 -11.46
CA ASP A 314 10.95 19.57 -10.77
C ASP A 314 11.28 20.73 -11.71
N ARG A 315 10.63 21.87 -11.49
CA ARG A 315 10.89 23.11 -12.23
C ARG A 315 10.86 24.30 -11.29
N GLU A 316 11.69 25.29 -11.58
CA GLU A 316 11.67 26.56 -10.85
C GLU A 316 10.27 27.21 -10.89
N GLY A 317 9.82 27.74 -9.76
CA GLY A 317 8.52 28.39 -9.63
C GLY A 317 7.32 27.45 -9.52
N GLN A 318 7.54 26.12 -9.48
CA GLN A 318 6.50 25.13 -9.23
C GLN A 318 6.64 24.53 -7.82
N ALA A 319 5.51 24.20 -7.19
CA ALA A 319 5.53 23.51 -5.91
C ALA A 319 6.08 22.09 -6.10
N PRO A 320 7.06 21.66 -5.28
CA PRO A 320 7.44 20.26 -5.19
C PRO A 320 6.21 19.40 -4.87
N GLY A 321 6.01 18.35 -5.66
CA GLY A 321 4.91 17.41 -5.49
C GLY A 321 5.19 16.08 -6.19
N PRO A 322 4.36 15.04 -5.96
CA PRO A 322 4.60 13.70 -6.49
C PRO A 322 4.47 13.66 -8.01
N ASP A 323 5.43 13.05 -8.69
CA ASP A 323 5.29 12.63 -10.08
C ASP A 323 4.46 11.34 -10.18
N LEU A 324 4.61 10.48 -9.18
CA LEU A 324 3.92 9.20 -9.04
C LEU A 324 3.22 9.10 -7.68
N ILE A 325 2.00 8.58 -7.67
CA ILE A 325 1.27 8.25 -6.46
C ILE A 325 0.89 6.79 -6.53
N PHE A 326 1.39 5.98 -5.60
CA PHE A 326 1.01 4.58 -5.48
C PHE A 326 -0.13 4.43 -4.47
N ALA A 327 -1.19 3.76 -4.89
CA ALA A 327 -2.37 3.53 -4.08
C ALA A 327 -2.73 2.03 -4.00
N PRO A 328 -2.09 1.28 -3.11
CA PRO A 328 -2.58 -0.04 -2.69
C PRO A 328 -3.98 0.09 -2.09
N THR A 329 -4.91 -0.70 -2.61
CA THR A 329 -6.35 -0.59 -2.29
C THR A 329 -6.96 -1.98 -2.07
N CYS A 330 -7.84 -2.08 -1.09
CA CYS A 330 -8.73 -3.22 -0.89
C CYS A 330 -10.14 -2.67 -0.76
N TRP A 331 -10.85 -2.62 -1.89
CA TRP A 331 -12.17 -1.99 -1.99
C TRP A 331 -13.11 -2.89 -2.79
N TYR A 332 -14.23 -3.27 -2.19
CA TYR A 332 -15.24 -4.14 -2.76
C TYR A 332 -16.49 -3.35 -3.17
N ALA A 333 -17.25 -3.88 -4.12
CA ALA A 333 -18.52 -3.27 -4.55
C ALA A 333 -19.57 -3.27 -3.43
N SER A 334 -19.40 -4.12 -2.42
CA SER A 334 -20.25 -4.24 -1.24
C SER A 334 -19.84 -3.36 -0.05
N ASP A 335 -18.75 -2.59 -0.12
CA ASP A 335 -18.20 -1.90 1.07
C ASP A 335 -19.15 -0.84 1.66
N GLY A 336 -19.95 -0.16 0.83
CA GLY A 336 -20.99 0.74 1.31
C GLY A 336 -22.21 0.03 1.93
N GLY A 337 -22.21 -1.30 1.94
CA GLY A 337 -23.22 -2.16 2.53
C GLY A 337 -24.59 -2.11 1.84
N PRO A 338 -25.62 -2.69 2.48
CA PRO A 338 -26.98 -2.74 1.94
C PRO A 338 -27.54 -1.37 1.53
N LYS A 339 -27.21 -0.32 2.30
CA LYS A 339 -27.66 1.05 2.02
C LYS A 339 -27.10 1.56 0.70
N ALA A 340 -25.78 1.47 0.51
CA ALA A 340 -25.16 1.96 -0.71
C ALA A 340 -25.69 1.21 -1.92
N LEU A 341 -25.83 -0.12 -1.82
CA LEU A 341 -26.43 -0.93 -2.88
C LEU A 341 -27.86 -0.48 -3.19
N LEU A 342 -28.71 -0.23 -2.20
CA LEU A 342 -30.08 0.26 -2.46
C LEU A 342 -30.11 1.63 -3.14
N TRP A 343 -29.19 2.54 -2.80
CA TRP A 343 -29.09 3.86 -3.44
C TRP A 343 -28.52 3.78 -4.85
N ASN A 344 -27.41 3.08 -5.04
CA ASN A 344 -26.71 2.93 -6.33
C ASN A 344 -25.83 1.68 -6.33
N GLY A 345 -26.19 0.66 -7.12
CA GLY A 345 -25.50 -0.64 -7.15
C GLY A 345 -24.12 -0.62 -7.79
N ILE A 346 -23.77 0.48 -8.45
CA ILE A 346 -22.45 0.70 -9.04
C ILE A 346 -21.74 1.89 -8.39
N GLY A 347 -22.24 2.37 -7.24
CA GLY A 347 -21.75 3.57 -6.58
C GLY A 347 -20.27 3.50 -6.21
N GLU A 348 -19.84 2.37 -5.63
CA GLU A 348 -18.43 2.15 -5.25
C GLU A 348 -17.50 2.17 -6.48
N ALA A 349 -17.92 1.54 -7.58
CA ALA A 349 -17.17 1.57 -8.84
C ALA A 349 -17.01 3.01 -9.37
N GLN A 350 -18.10 3.77 -9.45
CA GLN A 350 -18.08 5.15 -9.91
C GLN A 350 -17.26 6.06 -8.99
N MET A 351 -17.32 5.84 -7.68
CA MET A 351 -16.56 6.58 -6.68
C MET A 351 -15.06 6.33 -6.87
N LEU A 352 -14.63 5.07 -6.92
CA LEU A 352 -13.22 4.72 -7.08
C LEU A 352 -12.65 5.28 -8.39
N ASP A 353 -13.41 5.16 -9.49
CA ASP A 353 -13.06 5.73 -10.79
C ASP A 353 -12.82 7.24 -10.74
N THR A 354 -13.77 7.95 -10.12
CA THR A 354 -13.76 9.41 -10.02
C THR A 354 -12.62 9.90 -9.13
N LEU A 355 -12.41 9.25 -7.98
CA LEU A 355 -11.36 9.62 -7.05
C LEU A 355 -9.98 9.47 -7.70
N CYS A 356 -9.68 8.34 -8.34
CA CYS A 356 -8.38 8.11 -8.97
C CYS A 356 -8.04 9.18 -10.02
N LEU A 357 -9.01 9.53 -10.87
CA LEU A 357 -8.80 10.57 -11.88
C LEU A 357 -8.65 11.96 -11.24
N ALA A 358 -9.54 12.31 -10.31
CA ALA A 358 -9.51 13.62 -9.65
C ALA A 358 -8.15 13.86 -8.98
N ARG A 359 -7.63 12.87 -8.23
CA ARG A 359 -6.34 12.99 -7.53
C ARG A 359 -5.15 13.07 -8.48
N ALA A 360 -5.17 12.35 -9.61
CA ALA A 360 -4.12 12.47 -10.62
C ALA A 360 -4.05 13.88 -11.24
N VAL A 361 -5.22 14.47 -11.53
CA VAL A 361 -5.32 15.80 -12.13
C VAL A 361 -4.97 16.89 -11.11
N GLU A 362 -5.52 16.82 -9.90
CA GLU A 362 -5.29 17.83 -8.83
C GLU A 362 -3.81 18.05 -8.50
N LEU A 363 -2.97 17.02 -8.65
CA LEU A 363 -1.54 17.06 -8.29
C LEU A 363 -0.62 17.09 -9.51
N GLU A 364 -1.19 17.07 -10.72
CA GLU A 364 -0.46 16.93 -11.98
C GLU A 364 0.55 15.77 -11.90
N ALA A 365 0.04 14.58 -11.55
CA ALA A 365 0.77 13.38 -11.20
C ALA A 365 0.18 12.13 -11.85
N VAL A 366 0.99 11.08 -12.03
CA VAL A 366 0.49 9.75 -12.41
C VAL A 366 0.06 9.00 -11.15
N LEU A 367 -1.21 8.62 -11.07
CA LEU A 367 -1.75 7.82 -9.97
C LEU A 367 -1.90 6.38 -10.40
N VAL A 368 -1.31 5.47 -9.63
CA VAL A 368 -1.32 4.01 -9.86
C VAL A 368 -2.09 3.37 -8.73
N MET A 369 -3.34 3.01 -8.98
CA MET A 369 -4.20 2.34 -8.01
C MET A 369 -4.22 0.83 -8.29
N CYS A 370 -3.83 0.05 -7.28
CA CYS A 370 -3.87 -1.40 -7.32
C CYS A 370 -4.95 -1.88 -6.35
N ASN A 371 -6.09 -2.34 -6.87
CA ASN A 371 -7.14 -2.90 -6.05
C ASN A 371 -7.03 -4.43 -5.96
N VAL A 372 -7.60 -5.00 -4.92
CA VAL A 372 -7.80 -6.46 -4.81
C VAL A 372 -8.75 -6.94 -5.90
N SER A 373 -8.49 -8.15 -6.42
CA SER A 373 -9.51 -8.92 -7.13
C SER A 373 -10.52 -9.49 -6.11
N GLY A 374 -11.67 -10.00 -6.55
CA GLY A 374 -12.62 -10.59 -5.62
C GLY A 374 -13.64 -11.51 -6.26
N PRO A 375 -14.61 -12.01 -5.48
CA PRO A 375 -15.66 -12.90 -5.98
C PRO A 375 -16.48 -12.22 -7.09
N THR A 376 -16.54 -12.87 -8.25
CA THR A 376 -17.42 -12.46 -9.35
C THR A 376 -18.88 -12.71 -9.00
N LEU A 377 -19.71 -11.68 -9.13
CA LEU A 377 -21.15 -11.81 -9.26
C LEU A 377 -21.57 -11.23 -10.60
N ASP A 378 -22.32 -11.98 -11.38
CA ASP A 378 -22.87 -11.48 -12.63
C ASP A 378 -23.96 -10.41 -12.37
N ALA A 379 -24.32 -9.68 -13.42
CA ALA A 379 -25.28 -8.59 -13.33
C ALA A 379 -26.66 -9.04 -12.82
N ASP A 380 -27.08 -10.27 -13.17
CA ASP A 380 -28.36 -10.83 -12.73
C ASP A 380 -28.33 -11.16 -11.23
N ALA A 381 -27.22 -11.72 -10.73
CA ALA A 381 -27.01 -12.01 -9.32
C ALA A 381 -26.95 -10.72 -8.49
N ILE A 382 -26.29 -9.66 -8.99
CA ILE A 382 -26.27 -8.35 -8.34
C ILE A 382 -27.70 -7.78 -8.25
N GLU A 383 -28.48 -7.87 -9.33
CA GLU A 383 -29.86 -7.38 -9.30
C GLU A 383 -30.78 -8.23 -8.40
N GLN A 384 -30.55 -9.53 -8.29
CA GLN A 384 -31.22 -10.38 -7.32
C GLN A 384 -30.91 -9.96 -5.88
N VAL A 385 -29.64 -9.70 -5.55
CA VAL A 385 -29.24 -9.18 -4.22
C VAL A 385 -29.96 -7.86 -3.95
N ARG A 386 -29.95 -6.93 -4.91
CA ARG A 386 -30.63 -5.64 -4.77
C ARG A 386 -32.14 -5.79 -4.57
N SER A 387 -32.79 -6.67 -5.31
CA SER A 387 -34.22 -6.95 -5.18
C SER A 387 -34.58 -7.55 -3.81
N GLN A 388 -33.75 -8.47 -3.30
CA GLN A 388 -33.91 -9.05 -1.97
C GLN A 388 -33.75 -7.98 -0.87
N LEU A 389 -32.72 -7.16 -0.96
CA LEU A 389 -32.52 -6.04 -0.04
C LEU A 389 -33.70 -5.06 -0.07
N GLN A 390 -34.26 -4.79 -1.25
CA GLN A 390 -35.41 -3.91 -1.40
C GLN A 390 -36.65 -4.49 -0.70
N ASP A 391 -36.95 -5.77 -0.87
CA ASP A 391 -38.06 -6.46 -0.22
C ASP A 391 -37.88 -6.50 1.31
N GLN A 392 -36.68 -6.80 1.80
CA GLN A 392 -36.36 -6.78 3.23
C GLN A 392 -36.50 -5.36 3.83
N HIS A 393 -36.00 -4.34 3.12
CA HIS A 393 -36.15 -2.96 3.53
C HIS A 393 -37.63 -2.53 3.62
N GLN A 394 -38.44 -2.91 2.64
CA GLN A 394 -39.89 -2.65 2.65
C GLN A 394 -40.62 -3.36 3.79
N LYS A 395 -40.13 -4.52 4.22
CA LYS A 395 -40.64 -5.26 5.39
C LYS A 395 -40.18 -4.68 6.73
N GLY A 396 -39.35 -3.65 6.72
CA GLY A 396 -38.84 -3.01 7.93
C GLY A 396 -37.76 -3.81 8.65
N VAL A 397 -37.06 -4.70 7.94
CA VAL A 397 -35.85 -5.37 8.46
C VAL A 397 -34.82 -4.30 8.79
N SER A 398 -34.19 -4.40 9.96
CA SER A 398 -33.19 -3.42 10.38
C SER A 398 -31.90 -3.56 9.58
N ASP A 399 -31.16 -2.46 9.41
CA ASP A 399 -29.93 -2.48 8.60
C ASP A 399 -28.87 -3.46 9.14
N ASP A 400 -28.83 -3.68 10.45
CA ASP A 400 -27.88 -4.60 11.10
C ASP A 400 -28.20 -6.08 10.82
N GLU A 401 -29.42 -6.37 10.35
CA GLU A 401 -29.86 -7.72 9.97
C GLU A 401 -29.75 -7.98 8.46
N LEU A 402 -29.39 -6.95 7.67
CA LEU A 402 -29.21 -7.07 6.24
C LEU A 402 -27.79 -7.58 5.93
N GLU A 403 -27.70 -8.84 5.52
CA GLU A 403 -26.45 -9.41 5.04
C GLU A 403 -26.23 -9.09 3.56
N THR A 404 -24.99 -8.77 3.20
CA THR A 404 -24.57 -8.57 1.82
C THR A 404 -23.39 -9.49 1.51
N PRO A 405 -23.40 -10.21 0.38
CA PRO A 405 -22.25 -11.00 -0.01
C PRO A 405 -21.07 -10.07 -0.30
N LEU A 406 -19.84 -10.59 -0.16
CA LEU A 406 -18.66 -9.90 -0.61
C LEU A 406 -18.66 -9.86 -2.14
N ILE A 407 -18.66 -8.66 -2.73
CA ILE A 407 -18.71 -8.47 -4.18
C ILE A 407 -17.39 -7.91 -4.66
N GLY A 408 -16.66 -8.71 -5.43
CA GLY A 408 -15.42 -8.29 -6.07
C GLY A 408 -15.62 -7.05 -6.94
N LEU A 409 -14.67 -6.12 -6.87
CA LEU A 409 -14.68 -4.92 -7.70
C LEU A 409 -13.51 -4.91 -8.68
N GLY A 410 -12.28 -5.15 -8.20
CA GLY A 410 -11.08 -4.96 -9.02
C GLY A 410 -10.94 -3.50 -9.43
N ARG A 411 -10.94 -3.22 -10.74
CA ARG A 411 -10.83 -1.85 -11.28
C ARG A 411 -9.47 -1.18 -11.06
N SER A 412 -8.41 -1.97 -10.87
CA SER A 412 -7.03 -1.47 -10.81
C SER A 412 -6.72 -0.62 -12.04
N ARG A 413 -6.10 0.55 -11.85
CA ARG A 413 -5.96 1.55 -12.92
C ARG A 413 -4.77 2.49 -12.75
N ILE A 414 -4.38 3.08 -13.87
CA ILE A 414 -3.39 4.14 -13.96
C ILE A 414 -4.07 5.38 -14.53
N CYS A 415 -4.01 6.49 -13.79
CA CYS A 415 -4.57 7.77 -14.21
C CYS A 415 -3.47 8.81 -14.36
N ALA A 416 -3.63 9.74 -15.30
CA ALA A 416 -2.71 10.86 -15.50
C ALA A 416 -3.44 12.06 -16.13
N PRO A 417 -2.94 13.30 -15.97
CA PRO A 417 -3.44 14.47 -16.68
C PRO A 417 -3.50 14.26 -18.20
N PHE A 418 -4.39 14.95 -18.91
CA PHE A 418 -4.68 14.82 -20.35
C PHE A 418 -5.21 13.46 -20.84
N LEU A 419 -4.60 12.35 -20.42
CA LEU A 419 -5.01 11.00 -20.82
C LEU A 419 -6.15 10.45 -19.98
N ASN A 420 -6.43 11.06 -18.82
CA ASN A 420 -7.40 10.62 -17.83
C ASN A 420 -7.10 9.20 -17.33
N VAL A 421 -7.76 8.18 -17.88
CA VAL A 421 -7.48 6.77 -17.59
C VAL A 421 -6.52 6.25 -18.65
N VAL A 422 -5.26 6.03 -18.27
CA VAL A 422 -4.20 5.55 -19.14
C VAL A 422 -4.37 4.05 -19.42
N ALA A 423 -4.69 3.28 -18.37
CA ALA A 423 -4.92 1.85 -18.44
C ALA A 423 -5.76 1.38 -17.25
N GLU A 424 -6.55 0.32 -17.43
CA GLU A 424 -7.33 -0.28 -16.34
C GLU A 424 -7.62 -1.77 -16.58
N VAL A 425 -7.78 -2.51 -15.48
CA VAL A 425 -8.51 -3.77 -15.44
C VAL A 425 -9.98 -3.43 -15.23
N GLN A 426 -10.90 -3.93 -16.05
CA GLN A 426 -12.31 -3.48 -16.01
C GLN A 426 -13.13 -4.14 -14.92
N ASP A 427 -12.75 -5.34 -14.54
CA ASP A 427 -13.51 -6.29 -13.75
C ASP A 427 -12.71 -6.74 -12.52
N GLU A 428 -13.30 -7.65 -11.76
CA GLU A 428 -12.85 -8.13 -10.46
C GLU A 428 -11.88 -9.32 -10.51
N ARG A 429 -11.52 -9.81 -11.71
CA ARG A 429 -10.69 -11.00 -11.87
C ARG A 429 -9.21 -10.74 -11.59
N GLU A 430 -8.43 -11.78 -11.39
CA GLU A 430 -6.98 -11.65 -11.27
C GLU A 430 -6.35 -11.29 -12.61
N ALA A 431 -5.57 -10.22 -12.66
CA ALA A 431 -4.85 -9.81 -13.87
C ALA A 431 -3.64 -8.94 -13.54
N MET A 432 -2.61 -9.04 -14.37
CA MET A 432 -1.47 -8.12 -14.39
C MET A 432 -1.69 -7.06 -15.47
N LEU A 433 -1.85 -5.81 -15.06
CA LEU A 433 -1.91 -4.68 -15.98
C LEU A 433 -0.50 -4.16 -16.25
N LEU A 434 -0.11 -4.07 -17.52
CA LEU A 434 1.17 -3.52 -17.96
C LEU A 434 0.94 -2.23 -18.74
N GLN A 435 1.61 -1.15 -18.32
CA GLN A 435 1.48 0.14 -18.97
C GLN A 435 2.79 0.94 -18.93
N SER A 436 3.21 1.45 -20.08
CA SER A 436 4.27 2.46 -20.17
C SER A 436 3.68 3.86 -20.05
N VAL A 437 4.35 4.76 -19.32
CA VAL A 437 3.94 6.16 -19.21
C VAL A 437 5.07 7.06 -19.70
N ASP A 438 4.74 7.98 -20.61
CA ASP A 438 5.62 9.07 -21.02
C ASP A 438 5.51 10.24 -20.03
N LEU A 439 6.59 10.51 -19.33
CA LEU A 439 6.72 11.53 -18.29
C LEU A 439 6.71 12.96 -18.86
N ASN A 440 6.90 13.15 -20.18
CA ASN A 440 6.71 14.47 -20.80
C ASN A 440 5.27 14.96 -20.62
N LEU A 441 4.29 14.06 -20.53
CA LEU A 441 2.91 14.39 -20.24
C LEU A 441 2.78 15.22 -18.95
N LEU A 442 3.56 14.90 -17.91
CA LEU A 442 3.51 15.66 -16.65
C LEU A 442 4.11 17.06 -16.84
N ARG A 443 5.17 17.19 -17.63
CA ARG A 443 5.81 18.47 -17.95
C ARG A 443 4.83 19.38 -18.70
N ASP A 444 4.18 18.85 -19.72
CA ASP A 444 3.19 19.56 -20.53
C ASP A 444 1.96 19.92 -19.69
N ALA A 445 1.46 18.99 -18.86
CA ALA A 445 0.33 19.25 -17.97
C ALA A 445 0.62 20.39 -17.00
N ARG A 446 1.77 20.36 -16.32
CA ARG A 446 2.19 21.41 -15.37
C ARG A 446 2.38 22.76 -16.03
N GLU A 447 2.75 22.78 -17.30
CA GLU A 447 2.89 24.01 -18.08
C GLU A 447 1.54 24.60 -18.52
N VAL A 448 0.58 23.75 -18.86
CA VAL A 448 -0.74 24.17 -19.37
C VAL A 448 -1.73 24.43 -18.23
N TYR A 449 -1.85 23.51 -17.27
CA TYR A 449 -2.79 23.59 -16.16
C TYR A 449 -2.28 24.49 -15.03
N ARG A 450 -0.95 24.61 -14.86
CA ARG A 450 -0.29 25.52 -13.89
C ARG A 450 -0.68 25.27 -12.43
N MET A 451 -1.20 24.09 -12.07
CA MET A 451 -1.66 23.85 -10.70
C MET A 451 -0.50 23.88 -9.71
N ARG A 452 0.66 23.30 -10.04
CA ARG A 452 1.87 23.40 -9.20
C ARG A 452 2.39 24.82 -9.06
N TYR A 453 2.30 25.63 -10.11
CA TYR A 453 2.66 27.03 -10.02
C TYR A 453 1.74 27.75 -9.04
N ASP A 454 0.43 27.57 -9.17
CA ASP A 454 -0.56 28.17 -8.28
C ASP A 454 -0.39 27.72 -6.82
N HIS A 455 -0.03 26.45 -6.59
CA HIS A 455 0.32 25.95 -5.26
C HIS A 455 1.57 26.64 -4.69
N ALA A 456 2.57 26.95 -5.50
CA ALA A 456 3.78 27.65 -5.05
C ALA A 456 3.54 29.13 -4.71
N GLN A 457 2.45 29.73 -5.20
CA GLN A 457 2.09 31.11 -4.91
C GLN A 457 1.25 31.30 -3.64
N ARG A 458 0.81 30.20 -3.01
CA ARG A 458 0.03 30.23 -1.76
C ARG A 458 0.95 30.28 -0.55
#